data_AF-A0A2U1VYF8-F1
#
_entry.id   AF-A0A2U1VYF8-F1
#
_cell.length_a   1.000
_cell.length_b   1.000
_cell.length_c   1.000
_cell.angle_alpha   90.00
_cell.angle_beta   90.00
_cell.angle_gamma   90.00
#
_symmetry.space_group_name_H-M   'P 1'
#
loop_
_entity.id
_entity.type
_entity.pdbx_description
1 polymer ?
#
loop_
_entity_poly.entity_id
_entity_poly.type
_entity_poly.pdbx_seq_one_letter_code
_entity_poly.pdbx_strand_id
1 'polypeptide(L)'
;MATIQDALAAAVRHHQGGQLAAAARIYRRILEIAPDQPDALHLLGLVARRAGQWAAALRLIARALRIDPAMAETRLNLGNLLRDQGHAAGAVATYRHAIALRPDFAAAYENLGGLQRGLARLTDAEHACRRAVKLAPGRVEGHAGLANVLQECDALPDAIAAYARALALDPAHIAVCNNLGIALRGLDKTGSGAEAAAAWHRRAVALDPYFAAGYSSLGLALQEQRRLEVAADAHARAVAVDPGFAGAYANHGNSRLNQNRPDEAIAGFRRAVAIDPASPDARRNLGMALLVAGRFEEGWREYEWRLRCKDAPTQAVMPKPRWAGEPLDGRRILLHGEQGLGDALQFCRYIPLVAARGGRVILGLPAALERVMAGLPGVERFVSGQLPTDAFDLHLPMLSLGEVFGTQMDTIPHRVPYLSAEPELAARWGER
;
A
#
# COMPACT_ATOMS: atom_id res chain seq x y z
N MET A 1 -32.72 38.79 -34.91
CA MET A 1 -31.76 37.67 -35.13
C MET A 1 -31.17 37.31 -33.78
N ALA A 2 -31.11 36.03 -33.43
CA ALA A 2 -30.42 35.60 -32.20
C ALA A 2 -28.93 35.90 -32.35
N THR A 3 -28.31 36.49 -31.33
CA THR A 3 -26.88 36.80 -31.32
C THR A 3 -26.05 35.55 -31.06
N ILE A 4 -24.74 35.61 -31.32
CA ILE A 4 -23.79 34.54 -30.92
C ILE A 4 -23.87 34.29 -29.40
N GLN A 5 -24.07 35.35 -28.61
CA GLN A 5 -24.20 35.27 -27.16
C GLN A 5 -25.47 34.52 -26.73
N ASP A 6 -26.61 34.75 -27.41
CA ASP A 6 -27.85 34.02 -27.16
C ASP A 6 -27.71 32.52 -27.49
N ALA A 7 -27.05 32.22 -28.62
CA ALA A 7 -26.74 30.86 -29.02
C ALA A 7 -25.80 30.17 -28.04
N LEU A 8 -24.78 30.87 -27.54
CA LEU A 8 -23.84 30.35 -26.55
C LEU A 8 -24.55 30.05 -25.22
N ALA A 9 -25.40 30.96 -24.74
CA ALA A 9 -26.20 30.75 -23.54
C ALA A 9 -27.15 29.55 -23.67
N ALA A 10 -27.79 29.38 -24.84
CA ALA A 10 -28.62 28.20 -25.12
C ALA A 10 -27.80 26.90 -25.10
N ALA A 11 -26.62 26.90 -25.74
CA ALA A 11 -25.73 25.75 -25.74
C ALA A 11 -25.25 25.37 -24.33
N VAL A 12 -24.91 26.36 -23.50
CA VAL A 12 -24.54 26.15 -22.09
C VAL A 12 -25.68 25.52 -21.29
N ARG A 13 -26.93 25.96 -21.48
CA ARG A 13 -28.09 25.31 -20.83
C ARG A 13 -28.23 23.85 -21.23
N HIS A 14 -28.11 23.53 -22.52
CA HIS A 14 -28.11 22.13 -22.97
C HIS A 14 -26.95 21.32 -22.36
N HIS A 15 -25.76 21.92 -22.28
CA HIS A 15 -24.59 21.27 -21.68
C HIS A 15 -24.81 20.99 -20.19
N GLN A 16 -25.28 21.98 -19.43
CA GLN A 16 -25.59 21.83 -17.99
C GLN A 16 -26.71 20.80 -17.76
N GLY A 17 -27.70 20.72 -18.65
CA GLY A 17 -28.75 19.70 -18.63
C GLY A 17 -28.33 18.31 -19.15
N GLY A 18 -27.04 18.07 -19.41
CA GLY A 18 -26.53 16.77 -19.87
C GLY A 18 -26.80 16.44 -21.35
N GLN A 19 -27.44 17.34 -22.10
CA GLN A 19 -27.76 17.18 -23.52
C GLN A 19 -26.55 17.52 -24.41
N LEU A 20 -25.47 16.76 -24.26
CA LEU A 20 -24.15 17.04 -24.85
C LEU A 20 -24.17 17.09 -26.38
N ALA A 21 -24.95 16.24 -27.03
CA ALA A 21 -25.08 16.24 -28.50
C ALA A 21 -25.76 17.52 -29.02
N ALA A 22 -26.79 18.01 -28.31
CA ALA A 22 -27.47 19.26 -28.64
C ALA A 22 -26.55 20.46 -28.43
N ALA A 23 -25.84 20.51 -27.30
CA ALA A 23 -24.85 21.55 -27.02
C ALA A 23 -23.73 21.58 -28.07
N ALA A 24 -23.14 20.43 -28.41
CA ALA A 24 -22.09 20.32 -29.41
C ALA A 24 -22.50 20.83 -30.79
N ARG A 25 -23.74 20.54 -31.21
CA ARG A 25 -24.29 21.04 -32.49
C ARG A 25 -24.36 22.56 -32.49
N ILE A 26 -24.81 23.18 -31.40
CA ILE A 26 -24.89 24.65 -31.30
C ILE A 26 -23.49 25.26 -31.26
N TYR A 27 -22.55 24.70 -30.48
CA TYR A 27 -21.17 25.18 -30.48
C TYR A 27 -20.52 25.11 -31.87
N ARG A 28 -20.71 24.01 -32.62
CA ARG A 28 -20.21 23.92 -34.01
C ARG A 28 -20.83 24.98 -34.91
N ARG A 29 -22.14 25.25 -34.80
CA ARG A 29 -22.80 26.30 -35.57
C ARG A 29 -22.29 27.70 -35.23
N ILE A 30 -21.97 27.95 -33.96
CA ILE A 30 -21.29 29.18 -33.55
C ILE A 30 -19.92 29.28 -34.24
N LEU A 31 -19.15 28.20 -34.27
CA LEU A 31 -17.82 28.17 -34.89
C LEU A 31 -17.84 28.20 -36.43
N GLU A 32 -18.96 27.86 -37.08
CA GLU A 32 -19.14 28.09 -38.52
C GLU A 32 -19.27 29.59 -38.84
N ILE A 33 -19.88 30.36 -37.94
CA ILE A 33 -20.12 31.81 -38.11
C ILE A 33 -18.95 32.63 -37.56
N ALA A 34 -18.37 32.19 -36.44
CA ALA A 34 -17.24 32.82 -35.76
C ALA A 34 -16.19 31.76 -35.39
N PRO A 35 -15.28 31.40 -36.33
CA PRO A 35 -14.32 30.31 -36.14
C PRO A 35 -13.38 30.45 -34.94
N ASP A 36 -13.15 31.69 -34.49
CA ASP A 36 -12.26 32.03 -33.38
C ASP A 36 -13.03 32.48 -32.13
N GLN A 37 -14.27 32.03 -31.93
CA GLN A 37 -15.01 32.25 -30.67
C GLN A 37 -14.42 31.37 -29.53
N PRO A 38 -13.70 31.94 -28.55
CA PRO A 38 -12.91 31.16 -27.59
C PRO A 38 -13.79 30.31 -26.64
N ASP A 39 -14.95 30.82 -26.22
CA ASP A 39 -15.86 30.08 -25.34
C ASP A 39 -16.48 28.87 -26.03
N ALA A 40 -16.89 29.02 -27.30
CA ALA A 40 -17.42 27.91 -28.08
C ALA A 40 -16.35 26.83 -28.33
N LEU A 41 -15.10 27.22 -28.59
CA LEU A 41 -13.97 26.29 -28.69
C LEU A 41 -13.71 25.56 -27.37
N HIS A 42 -13.64 26.29 -26.26
CA HIS A 42 -13.43 25.73 -24.93
C HIS A 42 -14.53 24.72 -24.56
N LEU A 43 -15.80 25.13 -24.66
CA LEU A 43 -16.94 24.32 -24.25
C LEU A 43 -17.15 23.11 -25.17
N LEU A 44 -16.92 23.23 -26.48
CA LEU A 44 -16.92 22.09 -27.40
C LEU A 44 -15.78 21.11 -27.06
N GLY A 45 -14.62 21.63 -26.65
CA GLY A 45 -13.50 20.81 -26.16
C GLY A 45 -13.86 19.99 -24.91
N LEU A 46 -14.60 20.57 -23.96
CA LEU A 46 -15.11 19.84 -22.79
C LEU A 46 -16.12 18.75 -23.17
N VAL A 47 -16.99 19.01 -24.15
CA VAL A 47 -17.90 17.99 -24.68
C VAL A 47 -17.13 16.85 -25.36
N ALA A 48 -16.11 17.18 -26.18
CA ALA A 48 -15.25 16.19 -26.81
C ALA A 48 -14.52 15.31 -25.79
N ARG A 49 -14.03 15.89 -24.68
CA ARG A 49 -13.42 15.15 -23.57
C ARG A 49 -14.39 14.14 -22.96
N ARG A 50 -15.62 14.57 -22.66
CA ARG A 50 -16.66 13.67 -22.11
C ARG A 50 -17.03 12.52 -23.05
N ALA A 51 -16.88 12.72 -24.36
CA ALA A 51 -17.08 11.70 -25.37
C ALA A 51 -15.84 10.82 -25.63
N GLY A 52 -14.76 10.95 -24.83
CA GLY A 52 -13.51 10.20 -25.02
C GLY A 52 -12.67 10.64 -26.23
N GLN A 53 -13.01 11.77 -26.87
CA GLN A 53 -12.31 12.30 -28.04
C GLN A 53 -11.14 13.19 -27.62
N TRP A 54 -10.14 12.60 -26.98
CA TRP A 54 -9.02 13.29 -26.31
C TRP A 54 -8.25 14.25 -27.23
N ALA A 55 -7.90 13.79 -28.44
CA ALA A 55 -7.15 14.60 -29.41
C ALA A 55 -7.97 15.81 -29.91
N ALA A 56 -9.28 15.65 -30.07
CA ALA A 56 -10.16 16.76 -30.45
C ALA A 56 -10.29 17.77 -29.31
N ALA A 57 -10.49 17.31 -28.07
CA ALA A 57 -10.56 18.15 -26.89
C ALA A 57 -9.31 19.01 -26.72
N LEU A 58 -8.12 18.39 -26.83
CA LEU A 58 -6.84 19.09 -26.70
C LEU A 58 -6.68 20.16 -27.79
N ARG A 59 -6.96 19.84 -29.05
CA ARG A 59 -6.87 20.81 -30.16
C ARG A 59 -7.81 22.01 -29.98
N LEU A 60 -9.05 21.76 -29.57
CA LEU A 60 -10.05 22.80 -29.38
C LEU A 60 -9.68 23.74 -28.22
N ILE A 61 -9.28 23.17 -27.07
CA ILE A 61 -8.89 23.94 -25.88
C ILE A 61 -7.58 24.69 -26.11
N ALA A 62 -6.60 24.08 -26.78
CA ALA A 62 -5.36 24.77 -27.15
C ALA A 62 -5.61 25.90 -28.15
N ARG A 63 -6.56 25.76 -29.08
CA ARG A 63 -6.96 26.85 -29.97
C ARG A 63 -7.62 27.98 -29.19
N ALA A 64 -8.54 27.68 -28.28
CA ALA A 64 -9.17 28.69 -27.42
C ALA A 64 -8.12 29.53 -26.67
N LEU A 65 -7.10 28.88 -26.08
CA LEU A 65 -6.02 29.55 -25.35
C LEU A 65 -5.02 30.30 -26.23
N ARG A 66 -4.92 29.97 -27.52
CA ARG A 66 -4.13 30.78 -28.48
C ARG A 66 -4.85 32.08 -28.84
N ILE A 67 -6.18 32.05 -28.86
CA ILE A 67 -7.01 33.23 -29.15
C ILE A 67 -7.12 34.12 -27.92
N ASP A 68 -7.42 33.53 -26.76
CA ASP A 68 -7.48 34.22 -25.47
C ASP A 68 -6.61 33.48 -24.43
N PRO A 69 -5.36 33.92 -24.22
CA PRO A 69 -4.46 33.35 -23.22
C PRO A 69 -4.89 33.60 -21.76
N ALA A 70 -5.79 34.55 -21.50
CA ALA A 70 -6.18 34.96 -20.15
C ALA A 70 -7.28 34.08 -19.52
N MET A 71 -7.83 33.12 -20.26
CA MET A 71 -8.89 32.22 -19.80
C MET A 71 -8.38 31.21 -18.74
N ALA A 72 -8.34 31.62 -17.47
CA ALA A 72 -7.87 30.78 -16.36
C ALA A 72 -8.63 29.44 -16.25
N GLU A 73 -9.97 29.44 -16.44
CA GLU A 73 -10.82 28.23 -16.42
C GLU A 73 -10.47 27.26 -17.56
N THR A 74 -10.32 27.78 -18.78
CA THR A 74 -9.89 27.00 -19.95
C THR A 74 -8.51 26.39 -19.71
N ARG A 75 -7.62 27.15 -19.07
CA ARG A 75 -6.28 26.71 -18.73
C ARG A 75 -6.28 25.62 -17.64
N LEU A 76 -7.07 25.76 -16.59
CA LEU A 76 -7.28 24.68 -15.60
C LEU A 76 -7.73 23.38 -16.29
N ASN A 77 -8.69 23.50 -17.22
CA ASN A 77 -9.21 22.35 -17.95
C ASN A 77 -8.18 21.71 -18.89
N LEU A 78 -7.28 22.48 -19.51
CA LEU A 78 -6.12 21.94 -20.21
C LEU A 78 -5.21 21.13 -19.27
N GLY A 79 -4.96 21.64 -18.06
CA GLY A 79 -4.18 20.92 -17.05
C GLY A 79 -4.81 19.57 -16.68
N ASN A 80 -6.14 19.55 -16.52
CA ASN A 80 -6.90 18.32 -16.28
C ASN A 80 -6.77 17.31 -17.43
N LEU A 81 -6.84 17.77 -18.68
CA LEU A 81 -6.64 16.92 -19.87
C LEU A 81 -5.24 16.32 -19.92
N LEU A 82 -4.21 17.13 -19.63
CA LEU A 82 -2.82 16.66 -19.61
C LEU A 82 -2.60 15.63 -18.49
N ARG A 83 -3.17 15.86 -17.31
CA ARG A 83 -3.13 14.92 -16.18
C ARG A 83 -3.77 13.59 -16.57
N ASP A 84 -4.97 13.62 -17.14
CA ASP A 84 -5.70 12.41 -17.53
C ASP A 84 -4.95 11.61 -18.63
N GLN A 85 -4.07 12.25 -19.39
CA GLN A 85 -3.18 11.60 -20.38
C GLN A 85 -1.81 11.18 -19.80
N GLY A 86 -1.59 11.33 -18.49
CA GLY A 86 -0.31 10.99 -17.83
C GLY A 86 0.80 12.03 -18.03
N HIS A 87 0.54 13.17 -18.67
CA HIS A 87 1.49 14.26 -18.87
C HIS A 87 1.60 15.16 -17.62
N ALA A 88 2.06 14.59 -16.50
CA ALA A 88 2.04 15.23 -15.20
C ALA A 88 2.83 16.56 -15.14
N ALA A 89 4.03 16.62 -15.75
CA ALA A 89 4.83 17.85 -15.77
C ALA A 89 4.12 19.01 -16.50
N GLY A 90 3.49 18.70 -17.64
CA GLY A 90 2.69 19.67 -18.39
C GLY A 90 1.46 20.13 -17.63
N ALA A 91 0.78 19.21 -16.93
CA ALA A 91 -0.37 19.53 -16.09
C ALA A 91 0.02 20.48 -14.93
N VAL A 92 1.11 20.20 -14.21
CA VAL A 92 1.63 21.08 -13.15
C VAL A 92 1.92 22.49 -13.67
N ALA A 93 2.64 22.61 -14.79
CA ALA A 93 2.94 23.90 -15.41
C ALA A 93 1.66 24.65 -15.83
N THR A 94 0.66 23.90 -16.30
CA THR A 94 -0.62 24.47 -16.72
C THR A 94 -1.41 25.01 -15.54
N TYR A 95 -1.52 24.25 -14.44
CA TYR A 95 -2.18 24.68 -13.21
C TYR A 95 -1.49 25.90 -12.58
N ARG A 96 -0.15 25.91 -12.51
CA ARG A 96 0.61 27.06 -11.96
C ARG A 96 0.33 28.37 -12.70
N HIS A 97 0.16 28.32 -14.02
CA HIS A 97 -0.14 29.53 -14.77
C HIS A 97 -1.65 29.82 -14.80
N ALA A 98 -2.55 28.85 -14.63
CA ALA A 98 -3.95 29.17 -14.27
C ALA A 98 -4.03 29.96 -12.94
N ILE A 99 -3.21 29.58 -11.95
CA ILE A 99 -3.05 30.31 -10.68
C ILE A 99 -2.42 31.69 -10.90
N ALA A 100 -1.42 31.82 -11.79
CA ALA A 100 -0.82 33.12 -12.10
C ALA A 100 -1.82 34.10 -12.74
N LEU A 101 -2.73 33.59 -13.59
CA LEU A 101 -3.81 34.40 -14.18
C LEU A 101 -4.89 34.76 -13.16
N ARG A 102 -5.16 33.87 -12.21
CA ARG A 102 -6.20 34.04 -11.17
C ARG A 102 -5.71 33.49 -9.82
N PRO A 103 -5.05 34.33 -8.98
CA PRO A 103 -4.46 33.89 -7.71
C PRO A 103 -5.46 33.43 -6.64
N ASP A 104 -6.74 33.76 -6.78
CA ASP A 104 -7.85 33.34 -5.92
C ASP A 104 -8.57 32.08 -6.46
N PHE A 105 -7.98 31.39 -7.43
CA PHE A 105 -8.61 30.24 -8.07
C PHE A 105 -8.46 28.93 -7.27
N ALA A 106 -9.30 28.73 -6.26
CA ALA A 106 -9.26 27.57 -5.37
C ALA A 106 -9.17 26.22 -6.12
N ALA A 107 -9.98 26.01 -7.17
CA ALA A 107 -10.00 24.78 -7.96
C ALA A 107 -8.64 24.45 -8.63
N ALA A 108 -7.85 25.47 -8.98
CA ALA A 108 -6.52 25.26 -9.54
C ALA A 108 -5.51 24.80 -8.49
N TYR A 109 -5.62 25.31 -7.26
CA TYR A 109 -4.85 24.82 -6.12
C TYR A 109 -5.25 23.40 -5.71
N GLU A 110 -6.55 23.06 -5.70
CA GLU A 110 -7.05 21.70 -5.41
C GLU A 110 -6.46 20.69 -6.41
N ASN A 111 -6.56 20.98 -7.71
CA ASN A 111 -6.05 20.10 -8.77
C ASN A 111 -4.51 19.99 -8.74
N LEU A 112 -3.81 21.09 -8.44
CA LEU A 112 -2.36 21.07 -8.28
C LEU A 112 -1.94 20.24 -7.07
N GLY A 113 -2.62 20.40 -5.93
CA GLY A 113 -2.35 19.66 -4.70
C GLY A 113 -2.55 18.16 -4.89
N GLY A 114 -3.68 17.76 -5.47
CA GLY A 114 -3.97 16.35 -5.79
C GLY A 114 -2.94 15.73 -6.75
N LEU A 115 -2.51 16.47 -7.78
CA LEU A 115 -1.48 15.99 -8.71
C LEU A 115 -0.10 15.88 -8.03
N GLN A 116 0.31 16.88 -7.25
CA GLN A 116 1.59 16.84 -6.53
C GLN A 116 1.64 15.70 -5.51
N ARG A 117 0.52 15.41 -4.84
CA ARG A 117 0.37 14.24 -3.97
C ARG A 117 0.60 12.94 -4.74
N GLY A 118 -0.05 12.77 -5.89
CA GLY A 118 0.16 11.59 -6.76
C GLY A 118 1.60 11.44 -7.29
N LEU A 119 2.37 12.54 -7.30
CA LEU A 119 3.81 12.54 -7.62
C LEU A 119 4.72 12.39 -6.39
N ALA A 120 4.16 12.08 -5.20
CA ALA A 120 4.86 12.00 -3.92
C ALA A 120 5.62 13.29 -3.51
N ARG A 121 5.23 14.45 -4.04
CA ARG A 121 5.79 15.76 -3.68
C ARG A 121 4.95 16.39 -2.59
N LEU A 122 5.00 15.79 -1.41
CA LEU A 122 4.06 16.06 -0.32
C LEU A 122 4.11 17.51 0.19
N THR A 123 5.30 18.14 0.26
CA THR A 123 5.44 19.54 0.66
C THR A 123 4.73 20.50 -0.30
N ASP A 124 4.90 20.30 -1.61
CA ASP A 124 4.22 21.10 -2.64
C ASP A 124 2.70 20.86 -2.61
N ALA A 125 2.30 19.61 -2.40
CA ALA A 125 0.90 19.21 -2.31
C ALA A 125 0.21 19.88 -1.11
N GLU A 126 0.85 19.86 0.06
CA GLU A 126 0.33 20.46 1.28
C GLU A 126 0.16 21.97 1.11
N HIS A 127 1.18 22.66 0.56
CA HIS A 127 1.10 24.09 0.31
C HIS A 127 -0.09 24.44 -0.59
N ALA A 128 -0.26 23.71 -1.70
CA ALA A 128 -1.39 23.93 -2.61
C ALA A 128 -2.73 23.65 -1.94
N CYS A 129 -2.88 22.54 -1.22
CA CYS A 129 -4.13 22.19 -0.52
C CYS A 129 -4.49 23.20 0.57
N ARG A 130 -3.52 23.70 1.36
CA ARG A 130 -3.78 24.75 2.36
C ARG A 130 -4.24 26.06 1.71
N ARG A 131 -3.66 26.42 0.55
CA ARG A 131 -4.13 27.58 -0.23
C ARG A 131 -5.55 27.39 -0.76
N ALA A 132 -5.88 26.21 -1.28
CA ALA A 132 -7.24 25.88 -1.71
C ALA A 132 -8.27 26.05 -0.58
N VAL A 133 -8.02 25.44 0.59
CA VAL A 133 -8.90 25.53 1.76
C VAL A 133 -9.05 26.97 2.25
N LYS A 134 -7.97 27.77 2.23
CA LYS A 134 -8.04 29.19 2.62
C LYS A 134 -8.93 30.00 1.67
N LEU A 135 -8.88 29.72 0.37
CA LEU A 135 -9.65 30.45 -0.65
C LEU A 135 -11.12 30.01 -0.69
N ALA A 136 -11.40 28.73 -0.41
CA ALA A 136 -12.74 28.17 -0.45
C ALA A 136 -13.01 27.25 0.76
N PRO A 137 -13.19 27.81 1.97
CA PRO A 137 -13.31 27.03 3.21
C PRO A 137 -14.57 26.16 3.28
N GLY A 138 -15.57 26.40 2.43
CA GLY A 138 -16.82 25.63 2.36
C GLY A 138 -16.81 24.47 1.35
N ARG A 139 -15.66 24.15 0.74
CA ARG A 139 -15.55 23.01 -0.20
C ARG A 139 -15.08 21.74 0.49
N VAL A 140 -15.83 20.66 0.32
CA VAL A 140 -15.53 19.35 0.90
C VAL A 140 -14.22 18.81 0.32
N GLU A 141 -14.04 18.92 -1.00
CA GLU A 141 -12.89 18.39 -1.74
C GLU A 141 -11.57 19.04 -1.32
N GLY A 142 -11.60 20.34 -0.99
CA GLY A 142 -10.43 21.05 -0.48
C GLY A 142 -9.95 20.48 0.86
N HIS A 143 -10.87 20.30 1.82
CA HIS A 143 -10.54 19.70 3.12
C HIS A 143 -10.15 18.23 3.01
N ALA A 144 -10.86 17.45 2.20
CA ALA A 144 -10.54 16.04 1.96
C ALA A 144 -9.16 15.88 1.29
N GLY A 145 -8.84 16.72 0.32
CA GLY A 145 -7.53 16.75 -0.35
C GLY A 145 -6.41 17.11 0.62
N LEU A 146 -6.60 18.13 1.47
CA LEU A 146 -5.64 18.50 2.51
C LEU A 146 -5.43 17.36 3.52
N ALA A 147 -6.51 16.74 4.00
CA ALA A 147 -6.46 15.65 4.95
C ALA A 147 -5.69 14.43 4.42
N ASN A 148 -5.91 14.06 3.15
CA ASN A 148 -5.18 12.98 2.50
C ASN A 148 -3.67 13.25 2.44
N VAL A 149 -3.26 14.49 2.13
CA VAL A 149 -1.83 14.87 2.11
C VAL A 149 -1.23 14.82 3.52
N LEU A 150 -1.94 15.37 4.51
CA LEU A 150 -1.47 15.36 5.91
C LEU A 150 -1.31 13.94 6.45
N GLN A 151 -2.20 13.03 6.07
CA GLN A 151 -2.10 11.62 6.42
C GLN A 151 -0.84 10.97 5.82
N GLU A 152 -0.51 11.27 4.56
CA GLU A 152 0.73 10.77 3.92
C GLU A 152 1.99 11.39 4.50
N CYS A 153 1.91 12.61 5.05
CA CYS A 153 2.96 13.24 5.84
C CYS A 153 3.07 12.70 7.28
N ASP A 154 2.25 11.73 7.68
CA ASP A 154 2.14 11.23 9.07
C ASP A 154 1.72 12.31 10.10
N ALA A 155 1.15 13.43 9.63
CA ALA A 155 0.59 14.50 10.46
C ALA A 155 -0.86 14.15 10.86
N LEU A 156 -1.02 13.02 11.57
CA LEU A 156 -2.32 12.38 11.81
C LEU A 156 -3.33 13.26 12.57
N PRO A 157 -2.97 14.03 13.62
CA PRO A 157 -3.91 14.94 14.28
C PRO A 157 -4.51 15.98 13.33
N ASP A 158 -3.68 16.58 12.48
CA ASP A 158 -4.13 17.58 11.50
C ASP A 158 -4.98 16.95 10.39
N ALA A 159 -4.62 15.73 9.96
CA ALA A 159 -5.42 14.96 8.99
C ALA A 159 -6.83 14.67 9.53
N ILE A 160 -6.92 14.22 10.78
CA ILE A 160 -8.20 13.97 11.47
C ILE A 160 -9.04 15.25 11.54
N ALA A 161 -8.43 16.39 11.91
CA ALA A 161 -9.13 17.67 11.96
C ALA A 161 -9.65 18.09 10.57
N ALA A 162 -8.85 17.92 9.52
CA ALA A 162 -9.25 18.25 8.16
C ALA A 162 -10.35 17.30 7.63
N TYR A 163 -10.29 16.00 7.90
CA TYR A 163 -11.40 15.08 7.57
C TYR A 163 -12.68 15.43 8.34
N ALA A 164 -12.58 15.77 9.62
CA ALA A 164 -13.73 16.21 10.42
C ALA A 164 -14.38 17.48 9.84
N ARG A 165 -13.57 18.43 9.34
CA ARG A 165 -14.09 19.60 8.61
C ARG A 165 -14.80 19.23 7.31
N ALA A 166 -14.24 18.31 6.53
CA ALA A 166 -14.89 17.79 5.33
C ALA A 166 -16.25 17.14 5.64
N LEU A 167 -16.33 16.33 6.71
CA LEU A 167 -17.59 15.67 7.13
C LEU A 167 -18.59 16.61 7.79
N ALA A 168 -18.15 17.75 8.34
CA ALA A 168 -19.06 18.78 8.79
C ALA A 168 -19.77 19.48 7.62
N LEU A 169 -19.14 19.52 6.44
CA LEU A 169 -19.71 20.07 5.20
C LEU A 169 -20.56 19.03 4.46
N ASP A 170 -20.07 17.78 4.37
CA ASP A 170 -20.81 16.65 3.80
C ASP A 170 -20.70 15.40 4.70
N PRO A 171 -21.69 15.18 5.58
CA PRO A 171 -21.71 14.01 6.46
C PRO A 171 -21.87 12.66 5.74
N ALA A 172 -22.23 12.66 4.45
CA ALA A 172 -22.46 11.45 3.65
C ALA A 172 -21.25 11.09 2.75
N HIS A 173 -20.12 11.79 2.88
CA HIS A 173 -18.96 11.53 2.05
C HIS A 173 -18.23 10.22 2.42
N ILE A 174 -18.59 9.13 1.75
CA ILE A 174 -18.14 7.73 2.00
C ILE A 174 -16.61 7.63 2.16
N ALA A 175 -15.84 8.11 1.18
CA ALA A 175 -14.38 7.98 1.20
C ALA A 175 -13.73 8.74 2.37
N VAL A 176 -14.30 9.87 2.78
CA VAL A 176 -13.79 10.67 3.91
C VAL A 176 -14.12 9.99 5.23
N CYS A 177 -15.31 9.39 5.38
CA CYS A 177 -15.62 8.56 6.55
C CYS A 177 -14.59 7.43 6.69
N ASN A 178 -14.30 6.73 5.60
CA ASN A 178 -13.33 5.64 5.62
C ASN A 178 -11.92 6.13 5.97
N ASN A 179 -11.45 7.19 5.32
CA ASN A 179 -10.10 7.70 5.54
C ASN A 179 -9.92 8.29 6.94
N LEU A 180 -10.95 8.91 7.52
CA LEU A 180 -10.94 9.32 8.93
C LEU A 180 -10.75 8.12 9.85
N GLY A 181 -11.43 7.00 9.61
CA GLY A 181 -11.22 5.76 10.35
C GLY A 181 -9.79 5.23 10.22
N ILE A 182 -9.20 5.29 9.03
CA ILE A 182 -7.79 4.92 8.80
C ILE A 182 -6.86 5.82 9.61
N ALA A 183 -7.05 7.14 9.57
CA ALA A 183 -6.24 8.11 10.31
C ALA A 183 -6.30 7.88 11.83
N LEU A 184 -7.50 7.59 12.37
CA LEU A 184 -7.71 7.30 13.79
C LEU A 184 -6.96 6.04 14.25
N ARG A 185 -6.97 4.97 13.44
CA ARG A 185 -6.16 3.77 13.72
C ARG A 185 -4.66 4.06 13.68
N GLY A 186 -4.21 4.90 12.76
CA GLY A 186 -2.80 5.28 12.65
C GLY A 186 -2.33 6.09 13.87
N LEU A 187 -3.18 6.98 14.39
CA LEU A 187 -2.84 7.89 15.49
C LEU A 187 -2.60 7.11 16.79
N ASP A 188 -3.39 6.08 17.02
CA ASP A 188 -3.32 5.30 18.25
C ASP A 188 -2.99 3.83 18.01
N LYS A 189 -1.69 3.54 18.12
CA LYS A 189 -1.16 2.17 18.05
C LYS A 189 -1.46 1.33 19.31
N THR A 190 -1.98 1.94 20.38
CA THR A 190 -2.38 1.23 21.61
C THR A 190 -3.79 0.63 21.52
N GLY A 191 -4.56 1.03 20.51
CA GLY A 191 -5.87 0.46 20.19
C GLY A 191 -7.08 1.14 20.85
N SER A 192 -6.89 2.16 21.69
CA SER A 192 -8.00 2.96 22.25
C SER A 192 -8.81 3.72 21.19
N GLY A 193 -8.18 4.09 20.07
CA GLY A 193 -8.83 4.71 18.90
C GLY A 193 -9.60 3.73 18.00
N ALA A 194 -9.47 2.42 18.22
CA ALA A 194 -10.03 1.40 17.32
C ALA A 194 -11.57 1.40 17.30
N GLU A 195 -12.23 1.75 18.42
CA GLU A 195 -13.69 1.84 18.48
C GLU A 195 -14.22 3.00 17.64
N ALA A 196 -13.61 4.18 17.77
CA ALA A 196 -13.96 5.36 16.99
C ALA A 196 -13.72 5.12 15.50
N ALA A 197 -12.60 4.49 15.13
CA ALA A 197 -12.31 4.11 13.76
C ALA A 197 -13.37 3.15 13.19
N ALA A 198 -13.72 2.10 13.95
CA ALA A 198 -14.75 1.15 13.52
C ALA A 198 -16.12 1.83 13.34
N ALA A 199 -16.48 2.83 14.15
CA ALA A 199 -17.70 3.60 13.95
C ALA A 199 -17.72 4.34 12.60
N TRP A 200 -16.60 4.96 12.22
CA TRP A 200 -16.48 5.63 10.91
C TRP A 200 -16.50 4.66 9.73
N HIS A 201 -15.83 3.51 9.85
CA HIS A 201 -15.91 2.47 8.81
C HIS A 201 -17.33 1.90 8.68
N ARG A 202 -18.04 1.67 9.79
CA ARG A 202 -19.46 1.26 9.78
C ARG A 202 -20.33 2.29 9.07
N ARG A 203 -20.09 3.59 9.31
CA ARG A 203 -20.79 4.66 8.60
C ARG A 203 -20.52 4.61 7.10
N ALA A 204 -19.27 4.43 6.68
CA ALA A 204 -18.90 4.33 5.27
C ALA A 204 -19.64 3.20 4.55
N VAL A 205 -19.66 1.99 5.12
CA VAL A 205 -20.35 0.83 4.51
C VAL A 205 -21.88 0.88 4.65
N ALA A 206 -22.41 1.67 5.58
CA ALA A 206 -23.84 1.95 5.65
C ALA A 206 -24.30 2.94 4.57
N LEU A 207 -23.45 3.91 4.23
CA LEU A 207 -23.68 4.85 3.13
C LEU A 207 -23.52 4.18 1.75
N ASP A 208 -22.56 3.25 1.63
CA ASP A 208 -22.38 2.42 0.43
C ASP A 208 -22.09 0.95 0.78
N PRO A 209 -23.11 0.08 0.71
CA PRO A 209 -22.97 -1.36 0.92
C PRO A 209 -22.10 -2.10 -0.11
N TYR A 210 -21.67 -1.44 -1.21
CA TYR A 210 -20.76 -1.98 -2.22
C TYR A 210 -19.33 -1.43 -2.08
N PHE A 211 -19.03 -0.77 -0.97
CA PHE A 211 -17.70 -0.23 -0.71
C PHE A 211 -16.76 -1.28 -0.06
N ALA A 212 -16.16 -2.15 -0.88
CA ALA A 212 -15.30 -3.24 -0.42
C ALA A 212 -14.14 -2.79 0.49
N ALA A 213 -13.49 -1.67 0.16
CA ALA A 213 -12.41 -1.10 0.98
C ALA A 213 -12.89 -0.73 2.40
N GLY A 214 -14.12 -0.23 2.54
CA GLY A 214 -14.71 0.09 3.84
C GLY A 214 -14.90 -1.14 4.72
N TYR A 215 -15.35 -2.26 4.14
CA TYR A 215 -15.46 -3.52 4.87
C TYR A 215 -14.10 -4.08 5.30
N SER A 216 -13.09 -3.99 4.43
CA SER A 216 -11.73 -4.41 4.80
C SER A 216 -11.15 -3.53 5.92
N SER A 217 -11.35 -2.21 5.88
CA SER A 217 -10.90 -1.32 6.94
C SER A 217 -11.67 -1.53 8.25
N LEU A 218 -12.98 -1.80 8.18
CA LEU A 218 -13.78 -2.21 9.34
C LEU A 218 -13.25 -3.49 9.98
N GLY A 219 -12.92 -4.50 9.18
CA GLY A 219 -12.34 -5.75 9.68
C GLY A 219 -11.02 -5.53 10.42
N LEU A 220 -10.12 -4.70 9.89
CA LEU A 220 -8.86 -4.35 10.57
C LEU A 220 -9.10 -3.67 11.94
N ALA A 221 -10.01 -2.69 11.99
CA ALA A 221 -10.37 -2.01 13.23
C ALA A 221 -10.97 -2.96 14.28
N LEU A 222 -11.74 -3.97 13.84
CA LEU A 222 -12.31 -4.99 14.72
C LEU A 222 -11.27 -6.00 15.20
N GLN A 223 -10.25 -6.33 14.40
CA GLN A 223 -9.13 -7.18 14.83
C GLN A 223 -8.33 -6.52 15.96
N GLU A 224 -8.07 -5.21 15.87
CA GLU A 224 -7.40 -4.44 16.92
C GLU A 224 -8.19 -4.44 18.24
N GLN A 225 -9.53 -4.47 18.15
CA GLN A 225 -10.43 -4.67 19.30
C GLN A 225 -10.49 -6.13 19.78
N ARG A 226 -9.71 -7.05 19.19
CA ARG A 226 -9.74 -8.51 19.44
C ARG A 226 -11.09 -9.17 19.14
N ARG A 227 -11.95 -8.53 18.32
CA ARG A 227 -13.26 -9.06 17.91
C ARG A 227 -13.12 -9.91 16.65
N LEU A 228 -12.39 -11.03 16.77
CA LEU A 228 -11.90 -11.80 15.63
C LEU A 228 -13.01 -12.33 14.71
N GLU A 229 -14.13 -12.83 15.24
CA GLU A 229 -15.23 -13.34 14.41
C GLU A 229 -15.89 -12.25 13.58
N VAL A 230 -16.26 -11.14 14.21
CA VAL A 230 -16.89 -10.01 13.51
C VAL A 230 -15.93 -9.38 12.49
N ALA A 231 -14.63 -9.40 12.78
CA ALA A 231 -13.63 -8.97 11.82
C ALA A 231 -13.56 -9.90 10.59
N ALA A 232 -13.57 -11.22 10.80
CA ALA A 232 -13.59 -12.18 9.71
C ALA A 232 -14.84 -12.02 8.84
N ASP A 233 -16.01 -11.76 9.43
CA ASP A 233 -17.24 -11.47 8.69
C ASP A 233 -17.12 -10.19 7.85
N ALA A 234 -16.54 -9.11 8.42
CA ALA A 234 -16.31 -7.88 7.68
C ALA A 234 -15.37 -8.11 6.48
N HIS A 235 -14.27 -8.84 6.66
CA HIS A 235 -13.38 -9.20 5.54
C HIS A 235 -14.05 -10.13 4.52
N ALA A 236 -14.91 -11.06 4.97
CA ALA A 236 -15.71 -11.91 4.10
C ALA A 236 -16.70 -11.09 3.25
N ARG A 237 -17.28 -10.01 3.81
CA ARG A 237 -18.10 -9.06 3.04
C ARG A 237 -17.27 -8.29 2.03
N ALA A 238 -16.05 -7.88 2.36
CA ALA A 238 -15.17 -7.20 1.42
C ALA A 238 -14.88 -8.05 0.18
N VAL A 239 -14.55 -9.34 0.35
CA VAL A 239 -14.30 -10.26 -0.78
C VAL A 239 -15.57 -10.63 -1.55
N ALA A 240 -16.74 -10.61 -0.91
CA ALA A 240 -18.02 -10.84 -1.59
C ALA A 240 -18.43 -9.66 -2.47
N VAL A 241 -18.12 -8.43 -2.03
CA VAL A 241 -18.39 -7.20 -2.78
C VAL A 241 -17.41 -7.04 -3.94
N ASP A 242 -16.11 -7.31 -3.72
CA ASP A 242 -15.09 -7.28 -4.75
C ASP A 242 -14.25 -8.57 -4.74
N PRO A 243 -14.62 -9.56 -5.58
CA PRO A 243 -13.85 -10.80 -5.75
C PRO A 243 -12.44 -10.61 -6.33
N GLY A 244 -12.10 -9.42 -6.83
CA GLY A 244 -10.76 -9.05 -7.31
C GLY A 244 -9.89 -8.41 -6.24
N PHE A 245 -10.37 -8.22 -5.01
CA PHE A 245 -9.65 -7.50 -3.98
C PHE A 245 -8.64 -8.38 -3.22
N ALA A 246 -7.43 -8.52 -3.75
CA ALA A 246 -6.36 -9.35 -3.15
C ALA A 246 -6.09 -9.04 -1.67
N GLY A 247 -6.05 -7.75 -1.29
CA GLY A 247 -5.83 -7.32 0.09
C GLY A 247 -6.91 -7.80 1.06
N ALA A 248 -8.18 -7.85 0.63
CA ALA A 248 -9.27 -8.37 1.46
C ALA A 248 -9.15 -9.88 1.69
N TYR A 249 -8.72 -10.65 0.69
CA TYR A 249 -8.43 -12.07 0.86
C TYR A 249 -7.29 -12.32 1.84
N ALA A 250 -6.21 -11.52 1.78
CA ALA A 250 -5.11 -11.62 2.74
C ALA A 250 -5.58 -11.29 4.17
N ASN A 251 -6.37 -10.23 4.35
CA ASN A 251 -6.88 -9.86 5.67
C ASN A 251 -7.88 -10.88 6.23
N HIS A 252 -8.75 -11.44 5.39
CA HIS A 252 -9.64 -12.53 5.77
C HIS A 252 -8.84 -13.77 6.17
N GLY A 253 -7.83 -14.15 5.39
CA GLY A 253 -6.96 -15.30 5.68
C GLY A 253 -6.22 -15.15 7.00
N ASN A 254 -5.66 -13.98 7.29
CA ASN A 254 -5.01 -13.68 8.58
C ASN A 254 -6.01 -13.80 9.74
N SER A 255 -7.24 -13.33 9.56
CA SER A 255 -8.30 -13.46 10.57
C SER A 255 -8.64 -14.93 10.85
N ARG A 256 -8.76 -15.76 9.80
CA ARG A 256 -9.00 -17.20 9.93
C ARG A 256 -7.83 -17.94 10.57
N LEU A 257 -6.59 -17.55 10.26
CA LEU A 257 -5.41 -18.12 10.89
C LEU A 257 -5.37 -17.82 12.40
N ASN A 258 -5.70 -16.58 12.81
CA ASN A 258 -5.82 -16.20 14.22
C ASN A 258 -6.95 -16.94 14.97
N GLN A 259 -7.93 -17.47 14.24
CA GLN A 259 -9.00 -18.33 14.78
C GLN A 259 -8.61 -19.82 14.78
N ASN A 260 -7.36 -20.17 14.47
CA ASN A 260 -6.91 -21.54 14.30
C ASN A 260 -7.68 -22.31 13.20
N ARG A 261 -8.04 -21.62 12.10
CA ARG A 261 -8.71 -22.18 10.91
C ARG A 261 -7.77 -22.12 9.70
N PRO A 262 -6.67 -22.89 9.69
CA PRO A 262 -5.60 -22.74 8.70
C PRO A 262 -6.03 -23.12 7.28
N ASP A 263 -6.92 -24.08 7.09
CA ASP A 263 -7.38 -24.48 5.74
C ASP A 263 -8.15 -23.36 5.03
N GLU A 264 -8.97 -22.61 5.77
CA GLU A 264 -9.67 -21.44 5.24
C GLU A 264 -8.72 -20.27 4.97
N ALA A 265 -7.71 -20.10 5.83
CA ALA A 265 -6.66 -19.12 5.60
C ALA A 265 -5.89 -19.44 4.31
N ILE A 266 -5.51 -20.70 4.10
CA ILE A 266 -4.84 -21.17 2.87
C ILE A 266 -5.71 -20.89 1.64
N ALA A 267 -7.01 -21.19 1.69
CA ALA A 267 -7.92 -20.90 0.58
C ALA A 267 -7.95 -19.40 0.24
N GLY A 268 -8.04 -18.53 1.26
CA GLY A 268 -7.98 -17.08 1.10
C GLY A 268 -6.66 -16.61 0.49
N PHE A 269 -5.53 -17.02 1.07
CA PHE A 269 -4.21 -16.63 0.58
C PHE A 269 -3.94 -17.12 -0.85
N ARG A 270 -4.39 -18.32 -1.22
CA ARG A 270 -4.31 -18.80 -2.62
C ARG A 270 -5.09 -17.92 -3.58
N ARG A 271 -6.25 -17.35 -3.19
CA ARG A 271 -6.96 -16.37 -4.02
C ARG A 271 -6.21 -15.04 -4.10
N ALA A 272 -5.63 -14.56 -3.00
CA ALA A 272 -4.77 -13.37 -3.02
C ALA A 272 -3.59 -13.55 -3.99
N VAL A 273 -2.90 -14.69 -3.94
CA VAL A 273 -1.78 -15.04 -4.84
C VAL A 273 -2.25 -15.23 -6.29
N ALA A 274 -3.46 -15.77 -6.52
CA ALA A 274 -3.99 -15.90 -7.87
C ALA A 274 -4.31 -14.53 -8.52
N ILE A 275 -4.73 -13.55 -7.72
CA ILE A 275 -5.01 -12.17 -8.18
C ILE A 275 -3.70 -11.41 -8.40
N ASP A 276 -2.75 -11.50 -7.46
CA ASP A 276 -1.42 -10.92 -7.59
C ASP A 276 -0.33 -11.97 -7.32
N PRO A 277 0.12 -12.68 -8.38
CA PRO A 277 1.15 -13.72 -8.26
C PRO A 277 2.53 -13.20 -7.87
N ALA A 278 2.77 -11.89 -7.97
CA ALA A 278 4.05 -11.28 -7.66
C ALA A 278 4.11 -10.71 -6.23
N SER A 279 3.00 -10.68 -5.50
CA SER A 279 2.92 -10.17 -4.12
C SER A 279 3.77 -11.00 -3.15
N PRO A 280 4.87 -10.44 -2.60
CA PRO A 280 5.67 -11.15 -1.60
C PRO A 280 4.90 -11.41 -0.30
N ASP A 281 4.11 -10.43 0.15
CA ASP A 281 3.34 -10.54 1.39
C ASP A 281 2.25 -11.62 1.31
N ALA A 282 1.53 -11.73 0.19
CA ALA A 282 0.51 -12.76 0.02
C ALA A 282 1.10 -14.17 0.05
N ARG A 283 2.27 -14.34 -0.59
CA ARG A 283 2.98 -15.63 -0.64
C ARG A 283 3.63 -16.00 0.68
N ARG A 284 4.25 -15.04 1.39
CA ARG A 284 4.74 -15.25 2.76
C ARG A 284 3.61 -15.72 3.67
N ASN A 285 2.44 -15.06 3.61
CA ASN A 285 1.29 -15.43 4.43
C ASN A 285 0.75 -16.82 4.07
N LEU A 286 0.71 -17.17 2.78
CA LEU A 286 0.39 -18.52 2.32
C LEU A 286 1.38 -19.55 2.89
N GLY A 287 2.68 -19.31 2.76
CA GLY A 287 3.73 -20.17 3.31
C GLY A 287 3.56 -20.40 4.81
N MET A 288 3.33 -19.34 5.58
CA MET A 288 3.07 -19.43 7.02
C MET A 288 1.84 -20.30 7.33
N ALA A 289 0.72 -20.08 6.64
CA ALA A 289 -0.50 -20.85 6.87
C ALA A 289 -0.34 -22.33 6.49
N LEU A 290 0.40 -22.63 5.42
CA LEU A 290 0.74 -23.99 5.01
C LEU A 290 1.62 -24.69 6.06
N LEU A 291 2.63 -24.00 6.60
CA LEU A 291 3.49 -24.55 7.65
C LEU A 291 2.70 -24.83 8.94
N VAL A 292 1.81 -23.93 9.35
CA VAL A 292 0.90 -24.14 10.49
C VAL A 292 -0.04 -25.34 10.26
N ALA A 293 -0.50 -25.54 9.02
CA ALA A 293 -1.32 -26.70 8.64
C ALA A 293 -0.52 -28.01 8.47
N GLY A 294 0.80 -28.00 8.68
CA GLY A 294 1.67 -29.17 8.49
C GLY A 294 1.93 -29.52 7.02
N ARG A 295 1.64 -28.63 6.07
CA ARG A 295 1.90 -28.81 4.63
C ARG A 295 3.29 -28.28 4.29
N PHE A 296 4.31 -28.94 4.81
CA PHE A 296 5.66 -28.40 4.88
C PHE A 296 6.32 -28.14 3.52
N GLU A 297 6.21 -29.07 2.56
CA GLU A 297 6.91 -28.93 1.28
C GLU A 297 6.50 -27.65 0.51
N GLU A 298 5.19 -27.41 0.37
CA GLU A 298 4.66 -26.19 -0.23
C GLU A 298 4.91 -24.98 0.69
N GLY A 299 4.75 -25.17 1.99
CA GLY A 299 4.90 -24.11 2.99
C GLY A 299 6.29 -23.47 2.99
N TRP A 300 7.35 -24.28 2.94
CA TRP A 300 8.72 -23.77 2.87
C TRP A 300 8.98 -22.98 1.59
N ARG A 301 8.54 -23.50 0.43
CA ARG A 301 8.71 -22.84 -0.87
C ARG A 301 8.02 -21.47 -0.92
N GLU A 302 6.78 -21.38 -0.44
CA GLU A 302 6.06 -20.10 -0.41
C GLU A 302 6.62 -19.15 0.67
N TYR A 303 7.13 -19.69 1.79
CA TYR A 303 7.74 -18.88 2.85
C TYR A 303 9.07 -18.22 2.45
N GLU A 304 9.76 -18.71 1.43
CA GLU A 304 10.96 -18.05 0.86
C GLU A 304 10.67 -16.64 0.31
N TRP A 305 9.42 -16.34 -0.03
CA TRP A 305 9.02 -15.00 -0.48
C TRP A 305 9.15 -13.93 0.61
N ARG A 306 9.28 -14.32 1.89
CA ARG A 306 9.57 -13.39 3.00
C ARG A 306 10.82 -12.54 2.76
N LEU A 307 11.80 -13.07 2.03
CA LEU A 307 13.05 -12.38 1.70
C LEU A 307 12.87 -11.26 0.66
N ARG A 308 11.69 -11.17 0.04
CA ARG A 308 11.31 -10.13 -0.92
C ARG A 308 10.31 -9.12 -0.34
N CYS A 309 9.84 -9.33 0.88
CA CYS A 309 8.95 -8.39 1.56
C CYS A 309 9.71 -7.10 1.91
N LYS A 310 8.97 -6.00 2.11
CA LYS A 310 9.57 -4.69 2.44
C LYS A 310 10.30 -4.70 3.79
N ASP A 311 9.82 -5.53 4.71
CA ASP A 311 10.40 -5.81 6.03
C ASP A 311 11.40 -6.98 5.99
N ALA A 312 11.89 -7.35 4.81
CA ALA A 312 12.93 -8.37 4.69
C ALA A 312 14.15 -7.99 5.55
N PRO A 313 14.80 -8.98 6.18
CA PRO A 313 16.01 -8.76 6.96
C PRO A 313 17.08 -8.06 6.12
N THR A 314 17.84 -7.14 6.71
CA THR A 314 18.95 -6.45 6.03
C THR A 314 19.94 -7.43 5.40
N GLN A 315 20.12 -8.60 6.03
CA GLN A 315 21.00 -9.67 5.58
C GLN A 315 20.40 -10.57 4.47
N ALA A 316 19.19 -10.29 3.97
CA ALA A 316 18.58 -11.06 2.88
C ALA A 316 19.38 -10.96 1.55
N VAL A 317 20.17 -9.90 1.39
CA VAL A 317 21.07 -9.70 0.24
C VAL A 317 22.52 -9.82 0.70
N MET A 318 23.20 -10.89 0.31
CA MET A 318 24.63 -11.11 0.56
C MET A 318 25.39 -11.19 -0.77
N PRO A 319 26.70 -10.87 -0.78
CA PRO A 319 27.50 -10.81 -2.01
C PRO A 319 27.92 -12.17 -2.57
N LYS A 320 27.66 -13.27 -1.86
CA LYS A 320 27.99 -14.64 -2.26
C LYS A 320 26.71 -15.43 -2.55
N PRO A 321 26.79 -16.52 -3.32
CA PRO A 321 25.60 -17.32 -3.65
C PRO A 321 24.95 -17.97 -2.41
N ARG A 322 23.63 -18.16 -2.49
CA ARG A 322 22.88 -18.94 -1.51
C ARG A 322 23.19 -20.42 -1.67
N TRP A 323 23.37 -21.11 -0.55
CA TRP A 323 23.48 -22.57 -0.52
C TRP A 323 22.13 -23.23 -0.82
N ALA A 324 22.10 -24.23 -1.69
CA ALA A 324 20.86 -24.90 -2.13
C ALA A 324 20.73 -26.34 -1.59
N GLY A 325 21.63 -26.74 -0.67
CA GLY A 325 21.61 -28.07 -0.05
C GLY A 325 22.58 -29.08 -0.64
N GLU A 326 23.35 -28.68 -1.65
CA GLU A 326 24.38 -29.52 -2.25
C GLU A 326 25.53 -29.81 -1.24
N PRO A 327 26.32 -30.89 -1.42
CA PRO A 327 27.49 -31.17 -0.57
C PRO A 327 28.42 -29.96 -0.45
N LEU A 328 28.93 -29.71 0.76
CA LEU A 328 29.74 -28.52 1.04
C LEU A 328 31.24 -28.79 0.87
N ASP A 329 31.72 -30.03 1.01
CA ASP A 329 33.10 -30.46 0.69
C ASP A 329 34.20 -29.56 1.29
N GLY A 330 34.00 -29.08 2.52
CA GLY A 330 34.93 -28.20 3.25
C GLY A 330 34.72 -26.71 3.00
N ARG A 331 33.76 -26.31 2.16
CA ARG A 331 33.41 -24.90 1.92
C ARG A 331 32.89 -24.23 3.19
N ARG A 332 33.24 -22.95 3.35
CA ARG A 332 32.77 -22.09 4.43
C ARG A 332 31.37 -21.57 4.11
N ILE A 333 30.44 -21.77 5.03
CA ILE A 333 29.06 -21.31 4.90
C ILE A 333 28.71 -20.35 6.04
N LEU A 334 28.22 -19.16 5.69
CA LEU A 334 27.63 -18.23 6.64
C LEU A 334 26.14 -18.57 6.85
N LEU A 335 25.81 -19.10 8.03
CA LEU A 335 24.43 -19.20 8.48
C LEU A 335 24.12 -17.98 9.34
N HIS A 336 23.09 -17.21 8.95
CA HIS A 336 22.80 -15.94 9.63
C HIS A 336 21.36 -15.85 10.10
N GLY A 337 21.19 -15.24 11.28
CA GLY A 337 19.88 -14.89 11.81
C GLY A 337 19.19 -13.85 10.94
N GLU A 338 17.86 -13.92 10.92
CA GLU A 338 17.02 -13.02 10.14
C GLU A 338 15.88 -12.37 10.94
N GLN A 339 15.42 -13.02 12.01
CA GLN A 339 14.28 -12.57 12.82
C GLN A 339 14.67 -12.48 14.30
N GLY A 340 13.84 -13.02 15.20
CA GLY A 340 14.05 -12.94 16.64
C GLY A 340 15.07 -13.95 17.15
N LEU A 341 15.46 -13.79 18.42
CA LEU A 341 16.33 -14.75 19.12
C LEU A 341 15.70 -16.15 19.19
N GLY A 342 14.37 -16.22 19.32
CA GLY A 342 13.63 -17.48 19.37
C GLY A 342 13.78 -18.31 18.10
N ASP A 343 13.75 -17.66 16.92
CA ASP A 343 13.89 -18.39 15.65
C ASP A 343 15.31 -18.91 15.47
N ALA A 344 16.33 -18.15 15.90
CA ALA A 344 17.71 -18.63 15.90
C ALA A 344 17.89 -19.87 16.81
N LEU A 345 17.30 -19.86 18.00
CA LEU A 345 17.29 -21.02 18.90
C LEU A 345 16.51 -22.21 18.33
N GLN A 346 15.44 -21.95 17.59
CA GLN A 346 14.64 -22.99 16.96
C GLN A 346 15.38 -23.64 15.79
N PHE A 347 16.09 -22.87 14.97
CA PHE A 347 16.75 -23.36 13.76
C PHE A 347 18.22 -23.78 13.96
N CYS A 348 18.84 -23.48 15.11
CA CYS A 348 20.22 -23.93 15.37
C CYS A 348 20.36 -25.46 15.38
N ARG A 349 19.26 -26.21 15.61
CA ARG A 349 19.17 -27.68 15.50
C ARG A 349 19.64 -28.25 14.16
N TYR A 350 19.64 -27.44 13.10
CA TYR A 350 20.09 -27.85 11.76
C TYR A 350 21.60 -27.73 11.57
N ILE A 351 22.30 -26.96 12.41
CA ILE A 351 23.72 -26.66 12.24
C ILE A 351 24.60 -27.93 12.20
N PRO A 352 24.41 -28.92 13.10
CA PRO A 352 25.14 -30.18 12.99
C PRO A 352 24.92 -30.91 11.65
N LEU A 353 23.74 -30.78 11.05
CA LEU A 353 23.41 -31.43 9.78
C LEU A 353 24.08 -30.72 8.60
N VAL A 354 24.29 -29.40 8.70
CA VAL A 354 25.08 -28.62 7.73
C VAL A 354 26.56 -29.03 7.83
N ALA A 355 27.09 -29.12 9.04
CA ALA A 355 28.47 -29.60 9.27
C ALA A 355 28.67 -31.03 8.75
N ALA A 356 27.69 -31.92 8.95
CA ALA A 356 27.73 -33.29 8.43
C ALA A 356 27.75 -33.38 6.89
N ARG A 357 27.33 -32.31 6.18
CA ARG A 357 27.50 -32.19 4.71
C ARG A 357 28.88 -31.65 4.31
N GLY A 358 29.83 -31.57 5.24
CA GLY A 358 31.17 -31.02 5.02
C GLY A 358 31.25 -29.50 5.17
N GLY A 359 30.23 -28.86 5.75
CA GLY A 359 30.17 -27.42 5.93
C GLY A 359 31.06 -26.91 7.05
N ARG A 360 31.89 -25.90 6.75
CA ARG A 360 32.62 -25.11 7.75
C ARG A 360 31.75 -23.93 8.18
N VAL A 361 30.96 -24.10 9.24
CA VAL A 361 29.87 -23.17 9.59
C VAL A 361 30.38 -21.93 10.34
N ILE A 362 30.16 -20.76 9.74
CA ILE A 362 30.24 -19.46 10.40
C ILE A 362 28.82 -19.06 10.81
N LEU A 363 28.59 -18.90 12.12
CA LEU A 363 27.28 -18.58 12.68
C LEU A 363 27.18 -17.08 13.00
N GLY A 364 26.41 -16.35 12.21
CA GLY A 364 26.16 -14.92 12.35
C GLY A 364 24.89 -14.61 13.14
N LEU A 365 25.01 -14.28 14.42
CA LEU A 365 23.87 -14.04 15.32
C LEU A 365 24.12 -12.86 16.29
N PRO A 366 23.06 -12.30 16.91
CA PRO A 366 23.24 -11.29 17.96
C PRO A 366 24.13 -11.80 19.11
N ALA A 367 24.95 -10.91 19.69
CA ALA A 367 25.89 -11.25 20.76
C ALA A 367 25.23 -11.91 21.98
N ALA A 368 23.95 -11.59 22.24
CA ALA A 368 23.16 -12.20 23.30
C ALA A 368 23.06 -13.74 23.18
N LEU A 369 23.25 -14.30 21.98
CA LEU A 369 23.20 -15.75 21.75
C LEU A 369 24.58 -16.42 21.77
N GLU A 370 25.69 -15.66 21.81
CA GLU A 370 27.04 -16.24 21.71
C GLU A 370 27.28 -17.32 22.77
N ARG A 371 26.99 -16.97 24.02
CA ARG A 371 27.21 -17.86 25.18
C ARG A 371 26.40 -19.15 25.08
N VAL A 372 25.12 -19.07 24.71
CA VAL A 372 24.26 -20.27 24.60
C VAL A 372 24.63 -21.12 23.38
N MET A 373 25.13 -20.49 22.31
CA MET A 373 25.56 -21.20 21.09
C MET A 373 26.97 -21.80 21.20
N ALA A 374 27.76 -21.46 22.22
CA ALA A 374 29.13 -21.94 22.37
C ALA A 374 29.25 -23.48 22.42
N GLY A 375 28.25 -24.15 22.97
CA GLY A 375 28.20 -25.61 23.05
C GLY A 375 27.60 -26.31 21.83
N LEU A 376 27.21 -25.57 20.78
CA LEU A 376 26.51 -26.13 19.63
C LEU A 376 27.49 -26.86 18.68
N PRO A 377 27.35 -28.18 18.46
CA PRO A 377 28.23 -28.91 17.56
C PRO A 377 28.15 -28.40 16.11
N GLY A 378 29.29 -28.38 15.43
CA GLY A 378 29.38 -28.03 14.00
C GLY A 378 29.61 -26.55 13.70
N VAL A 379 29.67 -25.68 14.72
CA VAL A 379 30.06 -24.27 14.56
C VAL A 379 31.59 -24.16 14.54
N GLU A 380 32.15 -23.60 13.48
CA GLU A 380 33.58 -23.26 13.41
C GLU A 380 33.87 -21.90 14.04
N ARG A 381 33.00 -20.92 13.78
CA ARG A 381 33.18 -19.56 14.24
C ARG A 381 31.84 -18.89 14.50
N PHE A 382 31.70 -18.24 15.65
CA PHE A 382 30.59 -17.33 15.94
C PHE A 382 30.98 -15.90 15.54
N VAL A 383 30.04 -15.15 14.97
CA VAL A 383 30.20 -13.73 14.65
C VAL A 383 28.96 -12.97 15.08
N SER A 384 29.18 -11.81 15.72
CA SER A 384 28.13 -10.87 16.10
C SER A 384 28.39 -9.48 15.52
N GLY A 385 27.36 -8.66 15.45
CA GLY A 385 27.45 -7.31 14.89
C GLY A 385 27.46 -7.33 13.36
N GLN A 386 28.48 -6.70 12.75
CA GLN A 386 28.61 -6.69 11.30
C GLN A 386 29.06 -8.06 10.80
N LEU A 387 28.22 -8.69 9.98
CA LEU A 387 28.54 -9.98 9.38
C LEU A 387 29.67 -9.82 8.34
N PRO A 388 30.52 -10.86 8.18
CA PRO A 388 31.52 -10.85 7.13
C PRO A 388 30.86 -10.76 5.75
N THR A 389 31.61 -10.32 4.74
CA THR A 389 31.14 -10.23 3.34
C THR A 389 31.99 -11.06 2.37
N ASP A 390 33.16 -11.51 2.81
CA ASP A 390 34.20 -12.15 1.99
C ASP A 390 34.71 -13.48 2.60
N ALA A 391 34.64 -13.64 3.92
CA ALA A 391 35.18 -14.79 4.65
C ALA A 391 34.39 -16.11 4.52
N PHE A 392 33.52 -16.23 3.51
CA PHE A 392 32.69 -17.41 3.25
C PHE A 392 32.46 -17.61 1.75
N ASP A 393 32.15 -18.86 1.38
CA ASP A 393 31.89 -19.27 -0.01
C ASP A 393 30.40 -19.21 -0.34
N LEU A 394 29.56 -19.56 0.63
CA LEU A 394 28.10 -19.64 0.52
C LEU A 394 27.43 -19.03 1.75
N HIS A 395 26.18 -18.58 1.62
CA HIS A 395 25.38 -18.20 2.78
C HIS A 395 23.98 -18.82 2.76
N LEU A 396 23.33 -18.82 3.91
CA LEU A 396 21.92 -19.13 4.02
C LEU A 396 21.29 -18.43 5.24
N PRO A 397 20.15 -17.73 5.08
CA PRO A 397 19.33 -17.32 6.21
C PRO A 397 18.81 -18.56 6.95
N MET A 398 18.95 -18.61 8.28
CA MET A 398 18.68 -19.84 9.05
C MET A 398 17.28 -20.43 8.84
N LEU A 399 16.26 -19.60 8.61
CA LEU A 399 14.89 -20.10 8.43
C LEU A 399 14.67 -20.81 7.09
N SER A 400 15.60 -20.65 6.14
CA SER A 400 15.61 -21.39 4.87
C SER A 400 16.17 -22.81 5.02
N LEU A 401 16.72 -23.16 6.19
CA LEU A 401 17.19 -24.53 6.45
C LEU A 401 16.04 -25.54 6.40
N GLY A 402 14.82 -25.13 6.75
CA GLY A 402 13.64 -26.00 6.61
C GLY A 402 13.39 -26.42 5.16
N GLU A 403 13.53 -25.47 4.22
CA GLU A 403 13.38 -25.73 2.78
C GLU A 403 14.51 -26.61 2.26
N VAL A 404 15.77 -26.23 2.54
CA VAL A 404 16.98 -26.93 2.06
C VAL A 404 17.03 -28.39 2.50
N PHE A 405 16.56 -28.67 3.72
CA PHE A 405 16.49 -30.03 4.24
C PHE A 405 15.19 -30.76 3.91
N GLY A 406 14.25 -30.11 3.21
CA GLY A 406 12.95 -30.69 2.86
C GLY A 406 12.14 -31.08 4.10
N THR A 407 12.29 -30.35 5.19
CA THR A 407 11.79 -30.73 6.51
C THR A 407 10.28 -30.97 6.50
N GLN A 408 9.87 -32.20 6.78
CA GLN A 408 8.53 -32.63 7.16
C GLN A 408 8.39 -32.77 8.69
N MET A 409 7.17 -32.94 9.19
CA MET A 409 6.84 -33.07 10.62
C MET A 409 7.71 -34.10 11.35
N ASP A 410 7.91 -35.27 10.76
CA ASP A 410 8.66 -36.41 11.29
C ASP A 410 10.18 -36.29 11.09
N THR A 411 10.62 -35.38 10.22
CA THR A 411 12.05 -35.16 9.92
C THR A 411 12.63 -33.91 10.60
N ILE A 412 11.83 -33.18 11.39
CA ILE A 412 12.32 -32.06 12.20
C ILE A 412 13.48 -32.58 13.06
N PRO A 413 14.68 -31.96 13.02
CA PRO A 413 15.80 -32.42 13.84
C PRO A 413 15.42 -32.41 15.33
N HIS A 414 15.36 -33.61 15.92
CA HIS A 414 14.83 -33.82 17.27
C HIS A 414 15.86 -34.45 18.21
N ARG A 415 17.12 -34.60 17.77
CA ARG A 415 18.21 -35.08 18.62
C ARG A 415 18.53 -34.02 19.68
N VAL A 416 18.05 -34.26 20.89
CA VAL A 416 18.23 -33.38 22.06
C VAL A 416 19.16 -34.02 23.10
N PRO A 417 19.89 -33.22 23.91
CA PRO A 417 20.00 -31.77 23.80
C PRO A 417 20.94 -31.35 22.66
N TYR A 418 20.56 -30.34 21.88
CA TYR A 418 21.45 -29.68 20.91
C TYR A 418 22.03 -28.36 21.45
N LEU A 419 21.50 -27.86 22.57
CA LEU A 419 22.08 -26.78 23.37
C LEU A 419 22.17 -27.28 24.82
N SER A 420 23.25 -26.95 25.52
CA SER A 420 23.45 -27.34 26.92
C SER A 420 23.64 -26.11 27.78
N ALA A 421 22.97 -26.07 28.93
CA ALA A 421 23.25 -25.08 29.96
C ALA A 421 24.61 -25.38 30.61
N GLU A 422 25.32 -24.34 31.03
CA GLU A 422 26.53 -24.50 31.81
C GLU A 422 26.19 -25.14 33.17
N PRO A 423 26.78 -26.30 33.51
CA PRO A 423 26.39 -27.05 34.71
C PRO A 423 26.47 -26.23 36.00
N GLU A 424 27.51 -25.40 36.14
CA GLU A 424 27.71 -24.55 37.33
C GLU A 424 26.63 -23.49 37.47
N LEU A 425 26.20 -22.87 36.36
CA LEU A 425 25.11 -21.92 36.38
C LEU A 425 23.77 -22.61 36.64
N ALA A 426 23.51 -23.74 35.98
CA ALA A 426 22.28 -24.49 36.20
C ALA A 426 22.12 -24.88 37.68
N ALA A 427 23.19 -25.35 38.33
CA ALA A 427 23.20 -25.62 39.76
C ALA A 427 22.88 -24.37 40.59
N ARG A 428 23.60 -23.26 40.36
CA ARG A 428 23.41 -21.99 41.09
C ARG A 428 22.00 -21.42 40.96
N TRP A 429 21.38 -21.53 39.79
CA TRP A 429 20.02 -21.03 39.57
C TRP A 429 18.94 -22.01 40.07
N GLY A 430 19.24 -23.31 40.17
CA GLY A 430 18.32 -24.30 40.75
C GLY A 430 18.18 -24.22 42.28
N GLU A 431 19.11 -23.53 42.95
CA GLU A 431 19.04 -23.23 44.39
C GLU A 431 18.15 -22.01 44.72
N ARG A 432 17.62 -21.31 43.72
CA ARG A 432 16.73 -20.15 43.85
C ARG A 432 15.31 -20.51 43.47
#